data_AF-A0A3B5ML75-F1
#
_entry.id   AF-A0A3B5ML75-F1
#
_cell.length_a   1.000
_cell.length_b   1.000
_cell.length_c   1.000
_cell.angle_alpha   90.00
_cell.angle_beta   90.00
_cell.angle_gamma   90.00
#
_symmetry.space_group_name_H-M   'P 1'
#
loop_
_entity.id
_entity.type
_entity.pdbx_description
1 polymer ?
#
loop_
_entity_poly.entity_id
_entity_poly.type
_entity_poly.pdbx_seq_one_letter_code
_entity_poly.pdbx_strand_id
1 'polypeptide(L)'
;MRRVFCFSLQGQGEASARGTTMEGDCLSCIKYLMFVFNFLIFLGGSFLLGVGVWVLVDPTGFREIVAANPLLFTGVYIILGMGGMLFLLGFLGCCGAIRENKCLLLFFFMLILLIFLAELAAAILAFIFREHVSCFRELIIFNHESKRA
;
A
#
# COMPACT_ATOMS: atom_id res chain seq x y z
N MET A 1 -24.42 41.14 3.96
CA MET A 1 -23.68 41.29 5.24
C MET A 1 -22.95 39.98 5.65
N ARG A 2 -22.24 39.29 4.74
CA ARG A 2 -21.12 38.37 5.04
C ARG A 2 -19.93 38.55 4.07
N ARG A 3 -19.98 39.60 3.23
CA ARG A 3 -18.79 40.16 2.57
C ARG A 3 -17.84 40.88 3.55
N VAL A 4 -18.27 41.11 4.80
CA VAL A 4 -17.47 41.77 5.86
C VAL A 4 -16.54 40.78 6.61
N PHE A 5 -16.84 39.48 6.60
CA PHE A 5 -15.94 38.47 7.17
C PHE A 5 -14.67 38.22 6.32
N CYS A 6 -14.54 38.94 5.21
CA CYS A 6 -13.36 38.99 4.37
C CYS A 6 -12.25 39.89 4.96
N PHE A 7 -12.43 40.54 6.12
CA PHE A 7 -11.50 41.59 6.59
C PHE A 7 -10.79 41.33 7.94
N SER A 8 -10.96 40.19 8.62
CA SER A 8 -10.34 39.98 9.95
C SER A 8 -9.60 38.66 10.20
N LEU A 9 -9.42 37.77 9.22
CA LEU A 9 -8.54 36.59 9.39
C LEU A 9 -7.52 36.44 8.25
N GLN A 10 -7.08 37.59 7.76
CA GLN A 10 -5.79 37.74 7.09
C GLN A 10 -4.84 38.29 8.16
N GLY A 11 -3.94 37.45 8.69
CA GLY A 11 -3.01 37.88 9.74
C GLY A 11 -2.10 36.79 10.30
N GLN A 12 -1.28 36.17 9.44
CA GLN A 12 0.03 35.49 9.62
C GLN A 12 0.10 34.36 8.58
N GLY A 13 0.63 34.50 7.36
CA GLY A 13 1.90 35.11 6.88
C GLY A 13 2.62 33.97 6.11
N GLU A 14 3.14 34.05 4.88
CA GLU A 14 3.54 35.11 3.94
C GLU A 14 3.52 34.48 2.52
N ALA A 15 2.82 35.07 1.54
CA ALA A 15 3.40 35.79 0.39
C ALA A 15 4.44 35.03 -0.48
N SER A 16 4.04 34.65 -1.71
CA SER A 16 4.78 34.83 -2.98
C SER A 16 3.97 34.19 -4.13
N ALA A 17 3.04 34.89 -4.77
CA ALA A 17 3.23 35.75 -5.95
C ALA A 17 3.33 34.99 -7.30
N ARG A 18 2.31 35.22 -8.16
CA ARG A 18 2.45 35.58 -9.60
C ARG A 18 2.90 34.47 -10.57
N GLY A 19 1.93 33.86 -11.26
CA GLY A 19 2.15 32.99 -12.43
C GLY A 19 0.89 32.77 -13.27
N THR A 20 0.78 33.48 -14.39
CA THR A 20 -0.27 33.29 -15.40
C THR A 20 -0.07 31.97 -16.16
N THR A 21 -1.12 31.14 -16.26
CA THR A 21 -1.35 30.17 -17.36
C THR A 21 -0.43 28.93 -17.44
N MET A 22 -0.04 28.33 -16.31
CA MET A 22 0.54 26.96 -16.25
C MET A 22 0.07 26.09 -15.05
N GLU A 23 -0.68 26.64 -14.10
CA GLU A 23 -1.07 25.93 -12.85
C GLU A 23 -2.32 25.03 -12.99
N GLY A 24 -3.20 25.31 -13.97
CA GLY A 24 -4.38 24.48 -14.24
C GLY A 24 -4.07 23.13 -14.88
N ASP A 25 -3.04 23.08 -15.72
CA ASP A 25 -2.56 21.85 -16.35
C ASP A 25 -1.87 20.94 -15.33
N CYS A 26 -1.07 21.52 -14.42
CA CYS A 26 -0.36 20.74 -13.39
C CYS A 26 -1.30 20.05 -12.40
N LEU A 27 -2.34 20.74 -11.92
CA LEU A 27 -3.36 20.14 -11.04
C LEU A 27 -4.19 19.05 -11.73
N SER A 28 -4.46 19.22 -13.02
CA SER A 28 -5.15 18.21 -13.84
C SER A 28 -4.26 16.99 -14.10
N CYS A 29 -2.98 17.21 -14.38
CA CYS A 29 -1.97 16.15 -14.51
C CYS A 29 -1.83 15.33 -13.23
N ILE A 30 -1.77 15.98 -12.06
CA ILE A 30 -1.66 15.28 -10.77
C ILE A 30 -2.92 14.47 -10.47
N LYS A 31 -4.12 15.01 -10.71
CA LYS A 31 -5.38 14.26 -10.56
C LYS A 31 -5.44 13.04 -11.50
N TYR A 32 -5.01 13.21 -12.75
CA TYR A 32 -5.00 12.14 -13.73
C TYR A 32 -3.99 11.05 -13.37
N LEU A 33 -2.76 11.43 -12.99
CA LEU A 33 -1.74 10.50 -12.52
C LEU A 33 -2.21 9.73 -11.27
N MET A 34 -2.87 10.40 -10.34
CA MET A 34 -3.45 9.76 -9.16
C MET A 34 -4.48 8.70 -9.57
N PHE A 35 -5.38 9.02 -10.49
CA PHE A 35 -6.39 8.07 -10.97
C PHE A 35 -5.75 6.85 -11.66
N VAL A 36 -4.82 7.09 -12.59
CA VAL A 36 -4.13 6.02 -13.34
C VAL A 36 -3.34 5.11 -12.40
N PHE A 37 -2.57 5.68 -11.47
CA PHE A 37 -1.77 4.89 -10.53
C PHE A 37 -2.63 4.05 -9.58
N ASN A 38 -3.70 4.62 -9.03
CA ASN A 38 -4.65 3.88 -8.18
C ASN A 38 -5.35 2.74 -8.96
N PHE A 39 -5.66 2.97 -10.24
CA PHE A 39 -6.22 1.93 -11.11
C PHE A 39 -5.22 0.79 -11.38
N LEU A 40 -3.94 1.11 -11.61
CA LEU A 40 -2.89 0.10 -11.77
C LEU A 40 -2.69 -0.72 -10.48
N ILE A 41 -2.71 -0.07 -9.32
CA ILE A 41 -2.65 -0.76 -8.02
C ILE A 41 -3.86 -1.69 -7.85
N PHE A 42 -5.05 -1.23 -8.20
CA PHE A 42 -6.27 -2.04 -8.14
C PHE A 42 -6.14 -3.30 -9.01
N LEU A 43 -5.69 -3.15 -10.26
CA LEU A 43 -5.46 -4.27 -11.17
C LEU A 43 -4.39 -5.22 -10.63
N GLY A 44 -3.26 -4.69 -10.14
CA GLY A 44 -2.20 -5.49 -9.54
C GLY A 44 -2.68 -6.27 -8.30
N GLY A 45 -3.42 -5.63 -7.41
CA GLY A 45 -4.03 -6.26 -6.23
C GLY A 45 -5.03 -7.35 -6.62
N SER A 46 -5.87 -7.10 -7.62
CA SER A 46 -6.81 -8.10 -8.14
C SER A 46 -6.10 -9.31 -8.74
N PHE A 47 -4.98 -9.10 -9.45
CA PHE A 47 -4.16 -10.17 -10.01
C PHE A 47 -3.49 -10.99 -8.90
N LEU A 48 -2.90 -10.34 -7.90
CA LEU A 48 -2.28 -11.02 -6.76
C LEU A 48 -3.30 -11.82 -5.94
N LEU A 49 -4.51 -11.29 -5.72
CA LEU A 49 -5.61 -12.03 -5.10
C LEU A 49 -6.03 -13.21 -5.97
N GLY A 50 -6.17 -13.02 -7.28
CA GLY A 50 -6.52 -14.07 -8.22
C GLY A 50 -5.53 -15.22 -8.18
N VAL A 51 -4.22 -14.92 -8.23
CA VAL A 51 -3.15 -15.93 -8.13
C VAL A 51 -3.15 -16.59 -6.74
N GLY A 52 -3.28 -15.82 -5.66
CA GLY A 52 -3.31 -16.38 -4.30
C GLY A 52 -4.49 -17.33 -4.09
N VAL A 53 -5.69 -16.94 -4.52
CA VAL A 53 -6.90 -17.79 -4.46
C VAL A 53 -6.76 -18.99 -5.39
N TRP A 54 -6.23 -18.80 -6.60
CA TRP A 54 -5.97 -19.89 -7.55
C TRP A 54 -5.12 -21.00 -6.89
N VAL A 55 -4.01 -20.62 -6.26
CA VAL A 55 -3.12 -21.55 -5.54
C VAL A 55 -3.83 -22.26 -4.36
N LEU A 56 -4.79 -21.60 -3.70
CA LEU A 56 -5.58 -22.19 -2.61
C LEU A 56 -6.64 -23.17 -3.08
N VAL A 57 -7.22 -22.93 -4.26
CA VAL A 57 -8.37 -23.69 -4.78
C VAL A 57 -7.94 -24.84 -5.69
N ASP A 58 -6.71 -24.81 -6.20
CA ASP A 58 -6.21 -25.77 -7.20
C ASP A 58 -6.29 -27.23 -6.69
N PRO A 59 -7.15 -28.09 -7.29
CA PRO A 59 -7.31 -29.48 -6.88
C PRO A 59 -6.19 -30.39 -7.42
N THR A 60 -5.26 -29.84 -8.21
CA THR A 60 -4.17 -30.57 -8.88
C THR A 60 -3.01 -30.99 -7.96
N GLY A 61 -3.14 -30.81 -6.63
CA GLY A 61 -2.11 -31.14 -5.65
C GLY A 61 -1.10 -30.02 -5.40
N PHE A 62 -1.22 -28.87 -6.07
CA PHE A 62 -0.40 -27.68 -5.83
C PHE A 62 -0.48 -27.20 -4.37
N ARG A 63 -1.67 -27.27 -3.77
CA ARG A 63 -1.88 -26.93 -2.36
C ARG A 63 -1.06 -27.81 -1.41
N GLU A 64 -0.90 -29.10 -1.72
CA GLU A 64 -0.10 -30.04 -0.92
C GLU A 64 1.41 -29.74 -1.03
N ILE A 65 1.89 -29.37 -2.23
CA ILE A 65 3.30 -28.98 -2.45
C ILE A 65 3.63 -27.67 -1.71
N VAL A 66 2.69 -26.73 -1.74
CA VAL A 66 2.81 -25.45 -1.01
C VAL A 66 2.72 -25.69 0.50
N ALA A 67 1.84 -26.56 0.98
CA ALA A 67 1.70 -26.91 2.40
C ALA A 67 2.90 -27.68 2.95
N ALA A 68 3.56 -28.50 2.11
CA ALA A 68 4.78 -29.20 2.49
C ALA A 68 5.96 -28.25 2.78
N ASN A 69 5.91 -27.02 2.25
CA ASN A 69 6.92 -26.00 2.46
C ASN A 69 6.37 -24.86 3.32
N PRO A 70 6.71 -24.77 4.61
CA PRO A 70 6.15 -23.75 5.51
C PRO A 70 6.42 -22.32 5.02
N LEU A 71 7.52 -22.09 4.31
CA LEU A 71 7.84 -20.80 3.69
C LEU A 71 6.89 -20.44 2.53
N LEU A 72 6.55 -21.41 1.68
CA LEU A 72 5.63 -21.18 0.55
C LEU A 72 4.21 -21.00 1.05
N PHE A 73 3.77 -21.84 1.99
CA PHE A 73 2.48 -21.70 2.64
C PHE A 73 2.31 -20.30 3.25
N THR A 74 3.28 -19.86 4.05
CA THR A 74 3.28 -18.50 4.64
C THR A 74 3.30 -17.42 3.55
N GLY A 75 4.10 -17.61 2.50
CA GLY A 75 4.18 -16.66 1.37
C GLY A 75 2.84 -16.45 0.66
N VAL A 76 2.05 -17.51 0.46
CA VAL A 76 0.74 -17.41 -0.19
C VAL A 76 -0.25 -16.60 0.66
N TYR A 77 -0.27 -16.79 1.98
CA TYR A 77 -1.11 -15.96 2.87
C TYR A 77 -0.65 -14.49 2.89
N ILE A 78 0.66 -14.23 2.84
CA ILE A 78 1.19 -12.86 2.76
C ILE A 78 0.77 -12.20 1.43
N ILE A 79 0.87 -12.92 0.30
CA ILE A 79 0.45 -12.42 -1.02
C ILE A 79 -1.06 -12.15 -1.02
N LEU A 80 -1.87 -13.02 -0.43
CA LEU A 80 -3.31 -12.85 -0.34
C LEU A 80 -3.68 -11.64 0.54
N GLY A 81 -3.00 -11.48 1.68
CA GLY A 81 -3.18 -10.33 2.58
C GLY A 81 -2.76 -9.01 1.94
N MET A 82 -1.55 -8.93 1.38
CA MET A 82 -1.08 -7.72 0.68
C MET A 82 -1.91 -7.42 -0.56
N GLY A 83 -2.25 -8.42 -1.38
CA GLY A 83 -3.12 -8.26 -2.54
C GLY A 83 -4.49 -7.72 -2.17
N GLY A 84 -5.07 -8.21 -1.05
CA GLY A 84 -6.32 -7.70 -0.48
C GLY A 84 -6.24 -6.24 -0.06
N MET A 85 -5.19 -5.88 0.68
CA MET A 85 -4.95 -4.49 1.08
C MET A 85 -4.79 -3.57 -0.13
N LEU A 86 -3.99 -3.97 -1.13
CA LEU A 86 -3.79 -3.20 -2.37
C LEU A 86 -5.08 -3.05 -3.18
N PHE A 87 -5.89 -4.10 -3.28
CA PHE A 87 -7.20 -4.06 -3.93
C PHE A 87 -8.14 -3.05 -3.26
N LEU A 88 -8.25 -3.10 -1.93
CA LEU A 88 -9.08 -2.17 -1.16
C LEU A 88 -8.58 -0.73 -1.29
N LEU A 89 -7.27 -0.52 -1.23
CA LEU A 89 -6.67 0.81 -1.38
C LEU A 89 -6.92 1.39 -2.78
N GLY A 90 -6.74 0.59 -3.83
CA GLY A 90 -7.02 1.01 -5.20
C GLY A 90 -8.51 1.31 -5.43
N PHE A 91 -9.42 0.51 -4.86
CA PHE A 91 -10.85 0.74 -4.93
C PHE A 91 -11.26 2.02 -4.19
N LEU A 92 -10.78 2.23 -2.96
CA LEU A 92 -11.02 3.45 -2.19
C LEU A 92 -10.43 4.69 -2.88
N GLY A 93 -9.27 4.56 -3.53
CA GLY A 93 -8.66 5.61 -4.34
C GLY A 93 -9.52 5.99 -5.55
N CYS A 94 -10.08 5.01 -6.26
CA CYS A 94 -11.01 5.25 -7.37
C CYS A 94 -12.33 5.88 -6.88
N CYS A 95 -12.91 5.38 -5.78
CA CYS A 95 -14.11 5.96 -5.18
C CYS A 95 -13.90 7.39 -4.67
N GLY A 96 -12.72 7.68 -4.11
CA GLY A 96 -12.32 9.02 -3.65
C GLY A 96 -12.10 10.00 -4.80
N ALA A 97 -11.65 9.52 -5.97
CA ALA A 97 -11.55 10.34 -7.18
C ALA A 97 -12.93 10.67 -7.79
N ILE A 98 -13.88 9.71 -7.74
CA ILE A 98 -15.23 9.89 -8.31
C ILE A 98 -16.11 10.75 -7.40
N ARG A 99 -16.03 10.58 -6.07
CA ARG A 99 -16.75 11.45 -5.14
C ARG A 99 -15.91 12.68 -4.86
N GLU A 100 -16.29 13.81 -5.47
CA GLU A 100 -15.76 15.15 -5.21
C GLU A 100 -16.09 15.68 -3.80
N ASN A 101 -16.19 14.78 -2.81
CA ASN A 101 -16.41 15.08 -1.43
C ASN A 101 -15.06 15.16 -0.70
N LYS A 102 -14.73 16.36 -0.24
CA LYS A 102 -13.48 16.66 0.49
C LYS A 102 -13.24 15.73 1.69
N CYS A 103 -14.30 15.23 2.32
CA CYS A 103 -14.20 14.27 3.43
C CYS A 103 -13.64 12.90 3.02
N LEU A 104 -13.94 12.43 1.81
CA LEU A 104 -13.47 11.13 1.31
C LEU A 104 -11.98 11.18 0.92
N LEU A 105 -11.55 12.30 0.34
CA LEU A 105 -10.14 12.55 0.04
C LEU A 105 -9.30 12.67 1.33
N LEU A 106 -9.85 13.31 2.37
CA LEU A 106 -9.24 13.39 3.70
C LEU A 106 -9.10 12.02 4.35
N PHE A 107 -10.13 11.18 4.27
CA PHE A 107 -10.08 9.82 4.81
C PHE A 107 -9.05 8.95 4.08
N PHE A 108 -8.95 9.09 2.76
CA PHE A 108 -7.91 8.43 1.96
C PHE A 108 -6.50 8.84 2.40
N PHE A 109 -6.27 10.14 2.61
CA PHE A 109 -4.99 10.64 3.09
C PHE A 109 -4.66 10.10 4.49
N MET A 110 -5.63 10.08 5.40
CA MET A 110 -5.45 9.52 6.75
C MET A 110 -5.16 8.01 6.72
N LEU A 111 -5.81 7.25 5.84
CA LEU A 111 -5.55 5.82 5.66
C LEU A 111 -4.14 5.54 5.14
N ILE A 112 -3.68 6.29 4.12
CA ILE A 112 -2.31 6.15 3.60
C ILE A 112 -1.29 6.50 4.69
N LEU A 113 -1.52 7.57 5.43
CA LEU A 113 -0.67 7.99 6.54
C LEU A 113 -0.58 6.88 7.60
N LEU A 114 -1.72 6.29 7.97
CA LEU A 114 -1.76 5.17 8.92
C LEU A 114 -0.99 3.94 8.41
N ILE A 115 -1.15 3.58 7.13
CA ILE A 115 -0.41 2.48 6.51
C ILE A 115 1.09 2.76 6.51
N PHE A 116 1.49 3.98 6.22
CA PHE A 116 2.90 4.37 6.25
C PHE A 116 3.50 4.21 7.65
N LEU A 117 2.79 4.61 8.70
CA LEU A 117 3.25 4.36 10.08
C LEU A 117 3.32 2.86 10.39
N ALA A 118 2.34 2.08 9.93
CA ALA A 118 2.34 0.63 10.14
C ALA A 118 3.50 -0.05 9.40
N GLU A 119 3.78 0.32 8.15
CA GLU A 119 4.92 -0.16 7.38
C GLU A 119 6.25 0.27 8.02
N LEU A 120 6.35 1.51 8.51
CA LEU A 120 7.54 1.99 9.21
C LEU A 120 7.77 1.19 10.51
N ALA A 121 6.71 0.98 11.30
CA ALA A 121 6.78 0.17 12.52
C ALA A 121 7.17 -1.29 12.20
N ALA A 122 6.59 -1.88 11.15
CA ALA A 122 6.94 -3.22 10.69
C ALA A 122 8.38 -3.29 10.19
N ALA A 123 8.88 -2.28 9.46
CA ALA A 123 10.25 -2.20 8.99
C ALA A 123 11.25 -2.08 10.14
N ILE A 124 10.96 -1.24 11.14
CA ILE A 124 11.78 -1.11 12.35
C ILE A 124 11.78 -2.43 13.14
N LEU A 125 10.60 -3.04 13.34
CA LEU A 125 10.49 -4.32 14.03
C LEU A 125 11.26 -5.41 13.28
N ALA A 126 11.14 -5.47 11.96
CA ALA A 126 11.90 -6.38 11.12
C ALA A 126 13.40 -6.14 11.24
N PHE A 127 13.86 -4.88 11.29
CA PHE A 127 15.28 -4.55 11.47
C PHE A 127 15.81 -5.01 12.82
N ILE A 128 15.08 -4.76 13.91
CA ILE A 128 15.47 -5.22 15.26
C ILE A 128 15.49 -6.75 15.33
N PHE A 129 14.47 -7.42 14.78
CA PHE A 129 14.42 -8.87 14.76
C PHE A 129 15.44 -9.50 13.80
N ARG A 130 15.90 -8.82 12.75
CA ARG A 130 16.95 -9.33 11.86
C ARG A 130 18.22 -9.67 12.63
N GLU A 131 18.59 -8.87 13.63
CA GLU A 131 19.73 -9.15 14.52
C GLU A 131 19.57 -10.50 15.25
N HIS A 132 18.35 -10.84 15.67
CA HIS A 132 18.06 -12.13 16.33
C HIS A 132 17.79 -13.30 15.36
N VAL A 133 17.19 -13.04 14.20
CA VAL A 133 16.74 -14.06 13.24
C VAL A 133 17.85 -14.49 12.28
N SER A 134 18.86 -13.65 12.03
CA SER A 134 20.01 -14.00 11.16
C SER A 134 20.80 -15.18 11.75
N CYS A 135 20.96 -15.21 13.08
CA CYS A 135 21.59 -16.32 13.81
C CYS A 135 20.82 -17.65 13.65
N PHE A 136 19.48 -17.60 13.68
CA PHE A 136 18.64 -18.79 13.52
C PHE A 136 18.56 -19.28 12.06
N ARG A 137 18.64 -18.37 11.08
CA ARG A 137 18.63 -18.70 9.65
C ARG A 137 19.91 -19.43 9.22
N GLU A 138 21.07 -19.04 9.75
CA GLU A 138 22.35 -19.76 9.55
C GLU A 138 22.28 -21.19 10.12
N LEU A 139 21.69 -21.37 11.31
CA LEU A 139 21.54 -22.68 11.95
C LEU A 139 20.66 -23.65 11.14
N ILE A 140 19.60 -23.16 10.48
CA ILE A 140 18.75 -23.97 9.59
C ILE A 140 19.50 -24.39 8.32
N ILE A 141 20.29 -23.50 7.72
CA ILE A 141 21.10 -23.83 6.54
C ILE A 141 22.17 -24.86 6.90
N PHE A 142 22.84 -24.71 8.06
CA PHE A 142 23.84 -25.68 8.54
C PHE A 142 23.24 -27.05 8.84
N ASN A 143 22.03 -27.11 9.41
CA ASN A 143 21.32 -28.37 9.66
C ASN A 143 20.90 -29.06 8.34
N HIS A 144 20.58 -28.27 7.31
CA HIS A 144 20.23 -28.82 6.00
C HIS A 144 21.45 -29.32 5.20
N GLU A 145 22.62 -28.70 5.35
CA GLU A 145 23.91 -29.20 4.80
C GLU A 145 24.39 -30.46 5.53
N SER A 146 24.31 -30.49 6.87
CA SER A 146 24.72 -31.66 7.66
C SER A 146 23.88 -32.91 7.42
N LYS A 147 22.70 -32.80 6.80
CA LYS A 147 21.86 -33.96 6.40
C LYS A 147 22.14 -34.47 4.99
N ARG A 148 22.98 -33.76 4.21
CA ARG A 148 23.40 -34.17 2.85
C ARG A 148 24.83 -34.73 2.80
N ALA A 149 25.65 -34.50 3.83
CA ALA A 149 26.95 -35.14 4.01
C ALA A 149 26.82 -36.44 4.80
#